data_AF-V5ICK7-F1
#
_entry.id   AF-V5ICK7-F1
#
_cell.length_a   1.000
_cell.length_b   1.000
_cell.length_c   1.000
_cell.angle_alpha   90.00
_cell.angle_beta   90.00
_cell.angle_gamma   90.00
#
_symmetry.space_group_name_H-M   'P 1'
#
loop_
_entity.id
_entity.type
_entity.pdbx_description
1 polymer ?
#
loop_
_entity_poly.entity_id
_entity_poly.type
_entity_poly.pdbx_seq_one_letter_code
_entity_poly.pdbx_strand_id
1 'polypeptide(L)'
;MASRIWHGAVVVISLCAVLVERGACDAQTCESAQLTSCFPPGEAKVPKVEFTIRAVTVDSLKKDCTNADAISTCVNKLKIDGCQDEERHHLQLLKDGLRSTRNSLCHENLYQSVVEWNHCLNETIFDVCIGAYSDELTTLEKDGRLTRDEKECRYGEYACYLKSAEGCPSTSLAREAVKDVYNTNLDLNNCTRFDGSSGEQRCDAERYWGCFKRAEDHIRFPKVRDEELLAEDCKVSKSVDSCTKYMEIGGCSDEQKQMFQYLKSDFASLRSHICNPTLHTSMFEWFQCMDTSVAESCMKLVPDDVCRPGEYNCMLAATTKCTRDSSAIKAVHHLVNTVLALNNCSRVDWNSGITTSPKILLTFTALCISLFLLRQ
;
A
#
# COMPACT_ATOMS: atom_id res chain seq x y z
N MET A 1 -54.28 11.66 -39.92
CA MET A 1 -53.22 12.11 -38.99
C MET A 1 -52.28 10.97 -38.52
N ALA A 2 -52.67 9.69 -38.59
CA ALA A 2 -51.81 8.57 -38.17
C ALA A 2 -50.61 8.25 -39.11
N SER A 3 -50.70 8.56 -40.41
CA SER A 3 -49.64 8.22 -41.40
C SER A 3 -48.37 9.10 -41.31
N ARG A 4 -48.48 10.34 -40.81
CA ARG A 4 -47.31 11.24 -40.68
C ARG A 4 -46.41 10.93 -39.47
N ILE A 5 -46.97 10.32 -38.43
CA ILE A 5 -46.22 9.93 -37.23
C ILE A 5 -45.35 8.70 -37.50
N TRP A 6 -45.83 7.78 -38.34
CA TRP A 6 -45.10 6.56 -38.69
C TRP A 6 -43.87 6.84 -39.56
N HIS A 7 -43.96 7.77 -40.53
CA HIS A 7 -42.81 8.17 -41.35
C HIS A 7 -41.74 8.94 -40.55
N GLY A 8 -42.14 9.72 -39.54
CA GLY A 8 -41.19 10.40 -38.65
C GLY A 8 -40.38 9.42 -37.80
N ALA A 9 -41.03 8.39 -37.25
CA ALA A 9 -40.36 7.37 -36.44
C ALA A 9 -39.36 6.51 -37.26
N VAL A 10 -39.72 6.13 -38.50
CA VAL A 10 -38.85 5.33 -39.36
C VAL A 10 -37.61 6.11 -39.83
N VAL A 11 -37.73 7.42 -40.06
CA VAL A 11 -36.60 8.29 -40.43
C VAL A 11 -35.66 8.50 -39.25
N VAL A 12 -36.17 8.69 -38.04
CA VAL A 12 -35.33 8.83 -36.82
C VAL A 12 -34.61 7.52 -36.49
N ILE A 13 -35.28 6.37 -36.59
CA ILE A 13 -34.65 5.07 -36.35
C ILE A 13 -33.56 4.77 -37.41
N SER A 14 -33.82 5.11 -38.67
CA SER A 14 -32.83 4.95 -39.75
C SER A 14 -31.63 5.89 -39.59
N LEU A 15 -31.84 7.13 -39.12
CA LEU A 15 -30.75 8.07 -38.80
C LEU A 15 -29.92 7.60 -37.60
N CYS A 16 -30.55 7.03 -36.56
CA CYS A 16 -29.84 6.42 -35.43
C CYS A 16 -29.04 5.19 -35.87
N ALA A 17 -29.58 4.33 -36.74
CA ALA A 17 -28.85 3.17 -37.25
C ALA A 17 -27.64 3.57 -38.11
N VAL A 18 -27.77 4.58 -38.96
CA VAL A 18 -26.67 5.11 -39.79
C VAL A 18 -25.62 5.86 -38.95
N LEU A 19 -26.02 6.52 -37.85
CA LEU A 19 -25.10 7.14 -36.90
C LEU A 19 -24.39 6.11 -36.01
N VAL A 20 -25.02 4.97 -35.70
CA VAL A 20 -24.40 3.84 -34.98
C VAL A 20 -23.41 3.09 -35.88
N GLU A 21 -23.69 2.93 -37.18
CA GLU A 21 -22.75 2.30 -38.13
C GLU A 21 -21.57 3.20 -38.51
N ARG A 22 -21.72 4.53 -38.44
CA ARG A 22 -20.60 5.48 -38.64
C ARG A 22 -19.89 5.91 -37.36
N GLY A 23 -20.42 5.51 -36.21
CA GLY A 23 -19.85 5.70 -34.89
C GLY A 23 -19.29 4.40 -34.31
N ALA A 24 -18.76 3.51 -35.15
CA ALA A 24 -17.76 2.56 -34.70
C ALA A 24 -16.54 3.37 -34.28
N CYS A 25 -16.59 3.94 -33.06
CA CYS A 25 -15.40 4.40 -32.36
C CYS A 25 -14.39 3.27 -32.49
N ASP A 26 -13.26 3.53 -33.16
CA ASP A 26 -12.09 2.66 -33.07
C ASP A 26 -11.96 2.29 -31.61
N ALA A 27 -12.20 1.01 -31.29
CA ALA A 27 -12.06 0.54 -29.93
C ALA A 27 -10.63 0.88 -29.54
N GLN A 28 -10.47 1.85 -28.63
CA GLN A 28 -9.15 2.26 -28.20
C GLN A 28 -8.47 1.00 -27.70
N THR A 29 -7.34 0.66 -28.32
CA THR A 29 -6.62 -0.59 -28.04
C THR A 29 -5.68 -0.32 -26.88
N CYS A 30 -5.68 -1.22 -25.89
CA CYS A 30 -4.69 -1.23 -24.80
C CYS A 30 -3.54 -2.15 -25.20
N GLU A 31 -2.33 -1.61 -25.30
CA GLU A 31 -1.12 -2.33 -25.68
C GLU A 31 -0.21 -2.67 -24.48
N SER A 32 -0.76 -2.65 -23.26
CA SER A 32 -0.01 -2.93 -22.01
C SER A 32 0.70 -4.29 -22.03
N ALA A 33 0.08 -5.32 -22.62
CA ALA A 33 0.67 -6.64 -22.77
C ALA A 33 1.96 -6.65 -23.62
N GLN A 34 2.19 -5.61 -24.44
CA GLN A 34 3.40 -5.48 -25.26
C GLN A 34 4.56 -4.82 -24.49
N LEU A 35 4.34 -4.36 -23.25
CA LEU A 35 5.37 -3.65 -22.46
C LEU A 35 6.68 -4.43 -22.37
N THR A 36 6.61 -5.74 -22.13
CA THR A 36 7.79 -6.61 -21.98
C THR A 36 8.63 -6.69 -23.27
N SER A 37 8.02 -6.49 -24.44
CA SER A 37 8.72 -6.51 -25.74
C SER A 37 9.63 -5.29 -25.94
N CYS A 38 9.43 -4.22 -25.17
CA CYS A 38 10.28 -3.03 -25.23
C CYS A 38 11.63 -3.20 -24.50
N PHE A 39 11.81 -4.30 -23.78
CA PHE A 39 13.02 -4.57 -23.01
C PHE A 39 13.88 -5.59 -23.73
N PRO A 40 15.22 -5.44 -23.70
CA PRO A 40 16.12 -6.44 -24.25
C PRO A 40 15.88 -7.80 -23.55
N PRO A 41 16.00 -8.92 -24.28
CA PRO A 41 15.87 -10.25 -23.69
C PRO A 41 17.00 -10.45 -22.66
N GLY A 42 16.65 -10.37 -21.38
CA GLY A 42 17.57 -10.59 -20.26
C GLY A 42 17.56 -12.03 -19.75
N GLU A 43 18.53 -12.37 -18.90
CA GLU A 43 18.61 -13.67 -18.20
C GLU A 43 17.50 -13.83 -17.14
N ALA A 44 17.00 -12.72 -16.59
CA ALA A 44 15.84 -12.68 -15.70
C ALA A 44 14.57 -12.35 -16.50
N LYS A 45 13.48 -13.09 -16.28
CA LYS A 45 12.18 -12.90 -16.96
C LYS A 45 11.45 -11.57 -16.61
N VAL A 46 12.11 -10.65 -15.92
CA VAL A 46 11.50 -9.41 -15.38
C VAL A 46 12.11 -8.19 -16.06
N PRO A 47 11.29 -7.32 -16.70
CA PRO A 47 11.74 -6.05 -17.25
C PRO A 47 12.46 -5.18 -16.22
N LYS A 48 13.62 -4.64 -16.57
CA LYS A 48 14.36 -3.68 -15.74
C LYS A 48 15.16 -2.72 -16.60
N VAL A 49 15.39 -1.52 -16.08
CA VAL A 49 16.42 -0.60 -16.58
C VAL A 49 17.72 -0.89 -15.83
N GLU A 50 18.77 -1.21 -16.58
CA GLU A 50 20.09 -1.47 -16.02
C GLU A 50 20.89 -0.17 -15.85
N PHE A 51 21.55 -0.05 -14.69
CA PHE A 51 22.49 1.03 -14.41
C PHE A 51 23.46 0.57 -13.32
N THR A 52 24.76 0.73 -13.56
CA THR A 52 25.80 0.37 -12.57
C THR A 52 26.63 1.58 -12.20
N ILE A 53 26.57 1.97 -10.92
CA ILE A 53 27.24 3.19 -10.44
C ILE A 53 28.72 2.91 -10.09
N ARG A 54 29.00 1.80 -9.40
CA ARG A 54 30.31 1.51 -8.77
C ARG A 54 31.46 1.27 -9.74
N ALA A 55 31.17 0.86 -10.97
CA ALA A 55 32.17 0.55 -12.00
C ALA A 55 31.85 1.29 -13.31
N VAL A 56 31.38 2.54 -13.19
CA VAL A 56 30.98 3.31 -14.36
C VAL A 56 32.21 3.64 -15.21
N THR A 57 32.09 3.38 -16.50
CA THR A 57 32.98 3.89 -17.54
C THR A 57 32.14 4.78 -18.46
N VAL A 58 32.79 5.64 -19.24
CA VAL A 58 32.09 6.43 -20.26
C VAL A 58 31.32 5.51 -21.22
N ASP A 59 31.93 4.39 -21.60
CA ASP A 59 31.33 3.41 -22.50
C ASP A 59 30.13 2.68 -21.87
N SER A 60 30.22 2.28 -20.59
CA SER A 60 29.09 1.66 -19.90
C SER A 60 27.92 2.64 -19.75
N LEU A 61 28.20 3.91 -19.41
CA LEU A 61 27.15 4.92 -19.30
C LEU A 61 26.48 5.23 -20.64
N LYS A 62 27.27 5.28 -21.72
CA LYS A 62 26.75 5.46 -23.07
C LYS A 62 25.82 4.30 -23.48
N LYS A 63 26.20 3.07 -23.10
CA LYS A 63 25.35 1.89 -23.29
C LYS A 63 24.05 2.01 -22.48
N ASP A 64 24.12 2.40 -21.21
CA ASP A 64 22.96 2.56 -20.33
C ASP A 64 22.01 3.65 -20.85
N CYS A 65 22.53 4.80 -21.29
CA CYS A 65 21.75 5.86 -21.95
C CYS A 65 21.07 5.35 -23.23
N THR A 66 21.81 4.63 -24.10
CA THR A 66 21.25 4.09 -25.36
C THR A 66 20.11 3.11 -25.08
N ASN A 67 20.26 2.26 -24.07
CA ASN A 67 19.21 1.33 -23.64
C ASN A 67 18.00 2.07 -23.07
N ALA A 68 18.21 3.05 -22.18
CA ALA A 68 17.13 3.83 -21.59
C ALA A 68 16.36 4.63 -22.64
N ASP A 69 17.04 5.20 -23.63
CA ASP A 69 16.40 5.89 -24.75
C ASP A 69 15.57 4.92 -25.62
N ALA A 70 16.11 3.74 -25.95
CA ALA A 70 15.38 2.74 -26.72
C ALA A 70 14.12 2.24 -26.00
N ILE A 71 14.23 1.91 -24.70
CA ILE A 71 13.10 1.48 -23.87
C ILE A 71 12.07 2.61 -23.77
N SER A 72 12.49 3.82 -23.38
CA SER A 72 11.59 4.98 -23.24
C SER A 72 10.87 5.27 -24.56
N THR A 73 11.59 5.25 -25.68
CA THR A 73 11.01 5.46 -27.02
C THR A 73 9.99 4.36 -27.38
N CYS A 74 10.29 3.10 -27.07
CA CYS A 74 9.36 1.99 -27.32
C CYS A 74 8.08 2.11 -26.48
N VAL A 75 8.22 2.27 -25.16
CA VAL A 75 7.08 2.34 -24.24
C VAL A 75 6.20 3.54 -24.53
N ASN A 76 6.77 4.68 -24.91
CA ASN A 76 5.98 5.87 -25.28
C ASN A 76 5.09 5.65 -26.50
N LYS A 77 5.44 4.73 -27.41
CA LYS A 77 4.63 4.39 -28.59
C LYS A 77 3.43 3.49 -28.27
N LEU A 78 3.41 2.85 -27.10
CA LEU A 78 2.30 1.98 -26.70
C LEU A 78 1.02 2.82 -26.54
N LYS A 79 -0.05 2.34 -27.17
CA LYS A 79 -1.41 2.89 -27.02
C LYS A 79 -1.99 2.45 -25.68
N ILE A 80 -2.30 3.43 -24.82
CA ILE A 80 -2.82 3.18 -23.47
C ILE A 80 -4.22 3.78 -23.25
N ASP A 81 -4.75 4.52 -24.23
CA ASP A 81 -6.08 5.14 -24.14
C ASP A 81 -7.20 4.11 -24.06
N GLY A 82 -6.93 2.87 -24.46
CA GLY A 82 -7.85 1.74 -24.34
C GLY A 82 -7.79 0.99 -23.02
N CYS A 83 -6.84 1.30 -22.15
CA CYS A 83 -6.64 0.58 -20.89
C CYS A 83 -7.63 1.05 -19.82
N GLN A 84 -7.89 0.19 -18.82
CA GLN A 84 -8.64 0.56 -17.63
C GLN A 84 -7.95 1.71 -16.88
N ASP A 85 -8.70 2.51 -16.11
CA ASP A 85 -8.18 3.74 -15.50
C ASP A 85 -6.95 3.50 -14.60
N GLU A 86 -6.98 2.45 -13.78
CA GLU A 86 -5.85 2.07 -12.91
C GLU A 86 -4.60 1.68 -13.73
N GLU A 87 -4.78 0.84 -14.74
CA GLU A 87 -3.70 0.38 -15.62
C GLU A 87 -3.13 1.53 -16.45
N ARG A 88 -3.99 2.42 -16.95
CA ARG A 88 -3.60 3.63 -17.69
C ARG A 88 -2.81 4.57 -16.80
N HIS A 89 -3.27 4.81 -15.57
CA HIS A 89 -2.57 5.64 -14.60
C HIS A 89 -1.18 5.08 -14.31
N HIS A 90 -1.09 3.77 -14.07
CA HIS A 90 0.17 3.08 -13.85
C HIS A 90 1.13 3.19 -15.05
N LEU A 91 0.64 2.93 -16.27
CA LEU A 91 1.45 3.05 -17.49
C LEU A 91 1.91 4.50 -17.74
N GLN A 92 1.11 5.49 -17.36
CA GLN A 92 1.49 6.90 -17.44
C GLN A 92 2.62 7.22 -16.47
N LEU A 93 2.54 6.75 -15.21
CA LEU A 93 3.63 6.88 -14.24
C LEU A 93 4.92 6.26 -14.78
N LEU A 94 4.84 5.05 -15.33
CA LEU A 94 5.98 4.36 -15.93
C LEU A 94 6.58 5.13 -17.11
N LYS A 95 5.76 5.67 -18.02
CA LYS A 95 6.23 6.52 -19.13
C LYS A 95 6.99 7.75 -18.61
N ASP A 96 6.47 8.39 -17.58
CA ASP A 96 7.11 9.54 -16.95
C ASP A 96 8.43 9.16 -16.26
N GLY A 97 8.48 8.04 -15.55
CA GLY A 97 9.68 7.49 -14.91
C GLY A 97 10.77 7.15 -15.92
N LEU A 98 10.43 6.43 -16.99
CA LEU A 98 11.35 6.09 -18.08
C LEU A 98 11.92 7.35 -18.76
N ARG A 99 11.11 8.38 -18.93
CA ARG A 99 11.57 9.67 -19.47
C ARG A 99 12.57 10.35 -18.52
N SER A 100 12.31 10.37 -17.21
CA SER A 100 13.23 10.92 -16.21
C SER A 100 14.55 10.16 -16.23
N THR A 101 14.48 8.83 -16.15
CA THR A 101 15.65 7.95 -16.21
C THR A 101 16.49 8.18 -17.45
N ARG A 102 15.86 8.25 -18.64
CA ARG A 102 16.56 8.59 -19.88
C ARG A 102 17.25 9.94 -19.77
N ASN A 103 16.55 10.98 -19.32
CA ASN A 103 17.12 12.33 -19.21
C ASN A 103 18.33 12.35 -18.28
N SER A 104 18.25 11.67 -17.13
CA SER A 104 19.32 11.58 -16.15
C SER A 104 20.51 10.78 -16.70
N LEU A 105 20.27 9.57 -17.25
CA LEU A 105 21.33 8.70 -17.78
C LEU A 105 22.04 9.27 -19.00
N CYS A 106 21.33 10.04 -19.83
CA CYS A 106 21.88 10.66 -21.03
C CYS A 106 22.42 12.06 -20.79
N HIS A 107 22.45 12.54 -19.54
CA HIS A 107 22.98 13.86 -19.23
C HIS A 107 24.51 13.88 -19.40
N GLU A 108 25.02 14.88 -20.13
CA GLU A 108 26.44 15.01 -20.48
C GLU A 108 27.39 14.99 -19.27
N ASN A 109 26.98 15.63 -18.17
CA ASN A 109 27.75 15.71 -16.94
C ASN A 109 27.58 14.51 -15.98
N LEU A 110 26.77 13.50 -16.34
CA LEU A 110 26.48 12.40 -15.42
C LEU A 110 27.75 11.61 -15.08
N TYR A 111 28.61 11.32 -16.06
CA TYR A 111 29.85 10.58 -15.81
C TYR A 111 30.71 11.25 -14.72
N GLN A 112 30.96 12.56 -14.86
CA GLN A 112 31.73 13.32 -13.89
C GLN A 112 31.05 13.33 -12.52
N SER A 113 29.73 13.52 -12.48
CA SER A 113 28.97 13.47 -11.24
C SER A 113 29.04 12.10 -10.56
N VAL A 114 29.01 11.00 -11.31
CA VAL A 114 29.10 9.64 -10.75
C VAL A 114 30.50 9.37 -10.21
N VAL A 115 31.56 9.84 -10.88
CA VAL A 115 32.94 9.71 -10.39
C VAL A 115 33.11 10.45 -9.05
N GLU A 116 32.62 11.69 -8.96
CA GLU A 116 32.66 12.48 -7.73
C GLU A 116 31.83 11.84 -6.61
N TRP A 117 30.64 11.35 -6.97
CA TRP A 117 29.75 10.70 -6.03
C TRP A 117 30.37 9.39 -5.49
N ASN A 118 30.93 8.55 -6.36
CA ASN A 118 31.62 7.32 -5.98
C ASN A 118 32.80 7.57 -5.05
N HIS A 119 33.55 8.66 -5.23
CA HIS A 119 34.63 9.01 -4.31
C HIS A 119 34.13 9.34 -2.90
N CYS A 120 32.92 9.88 -2.80
CA CYS A 120 32.29 10.21 -1.55
C CYS A 120 31.57 9.02 -0.89
N LEU A 121 31.09 8.04 -1.67
CA LEU A 121 30.36 6.89 -1.16
C LEU A 121 31.16 6.12 -0.11
N ASN A 122 30.50 5.76 0.99
CA ASN A 122 31.08 4.86 1.97
C ASN A 122 30.84 3.40 1.55
N GLU A 123 31.81 2.81 0.84
CA GLU A 123 31.74 1.44 0.34
C GLU A 123 31.51 0.41 1.46
N THR A 124 32.20 0.56 2.59
CA THR A 124 32.05 -0.34 3.75
C THR A 124 30.62 -0.35 4.27
N ILE A 125 29.99 0.82 4.41
CA ILE A 125 28.58 0.92 4.85
C ILE A 125 27.65 0.22 3.86
N PHE A 126 27.87 0.42 2.56
CA PHE A 126 27.06 -0.23 1.54
C PHE A 126 27.21 -1.75 1.58
N ASP A 127 28.43 -2.27 1.61
CA ASP A 127 28.70 -3.70 1.54
C ASP A 127 28.13 -4.43 2.77
N VAL A 128 28.29 -3.83 3.96
CA VAL A 128 27.66 -4.33 5.19
C VAL A 128 26.13 -4.29 5.08
N CYS A 129 25.57 -3.20 4.53
CA CYS A 129 24.12 -3.05 4.39
C CYS A 129 23.52 -4.06 3.40
N ILE A 130 24.12 -4.21 2.22
CA ILE A 130 23.67 -5.17 1.19
C ILE A 130 23.84 -6.60 1.68
N GLY A 131 24.94 -6.92 2.37
CA GLY A 131 25.13 -8.24 2.99
C GLY A 131 23.98 -8.55 3.96
N ALA A 132 23.71 -7.64 4.91
CA ALA A 132 22.62 -7.81 5.87
C ALA A 132 21.23 -7.90 5.20
N TYR A 133 21.00 -7.15 4.12
CA TYR A 133 19.75 -7.22 3.36
C TYR A 133 19.60 -8.57 2.62
N SER A 134 20.69 -9.06 2.00
CA SER A 134 20.70 -10.36 1.32
C SER A 134 20.46 -11.52 2.30
N ASP A 135 21.07 -11.46 3.48
CA ASP A 135 20.88 -12.46 4.53
C ASP A 135 19.42 -12.47 5.04
N GLU A 136 18.80 -11.29 5.16
CA GLU A 136 17.39 -11.15 5.51
C GLU A 136 16.47 -11.75 4.43
N LEU A 137 16.67 -11.41 3.16
CA LEU A 137 15.88 -11.99 2.05
C LEU A 137 15.98 -13.52 2.05
N THR A 138 17.19 -14.05 2.24
CA THR A 138 17.44 -15.49 2.33
C THR A 138 16.69 -16.12 3.51
N THR A 139 16.64 -15.42 4.65
CA THR A 139 15.93 -15.88 5.86
C THR A 139 14.42 -15.87 5.65
N LEU A 140 13.88 -14.78 5.09
CA LEU A 140 12.47 -14.67 4.74
C LEU A 140 12.04 -15.75 3.75
N GLU A 141 12.87 -16.06 2.76
CA GLU A 141 12.61 -17.12 1.79
C GLU A 141 12.57 -18.50 2.47
N LYS A 142 13.57 -18.81 3.31
CA LYS A 142 13.63 -20.07 4.07
C LYS A 142 12.44 -20.25 5.00
N ASP A 143 11.98 -19.17 5.63
CA ASP A 143 10.82 -19.18 6.52
C ASP A 143 9.48 -19.16 5.76
N GLY A 144 9.50 -19.11 4.43
CA GLY A 144 8.31 -18.96 3.58
C GLY A 144 7.56 -17.65 3.82
N ARG A 145 8.24 -16.63 4.37
CA ARG A 145 7.71 -15.31 4.71
C ARG A 145 8.01 -14.25 3.65
N LEU A 146 8.85 -14.58 2.66
CA LEU A 146 9.19 -13.67 1.57
C LEU A 146 7.95 -13.36 0.73
N THR A 147 7.54 -12.10 0.77
CA THR A 147 6.44 -11.56 -0.03
C THR A 147 6.89 -11.25 -1.45
N ARG A 148 5.92 -11.15 -2.37
CA ARG A 148 6.18 -10.68 -3.74
C ARG A 148 6.88 -9.32 -3.73
N ASP A 149 6.41 -8.38 -2.91
CA ASP A 149 6.95 -7.03 -2.85
C ASP A 149 8.40 -7.02 -2.35
N GLU A 150 8.76 -7.86 -1.37
CA GLU A 150 10.15 -7.99 -0.91
C GLU A 150 11.06 -8.58 -2.01
N LYS A 151 10.51 -9.47 -2.84
CA LYS A 151 11.22 -10.10 -3.96
C LYS A 151 11.39 -9.18 -5.17
N GLU A 152 10.35 -8.44 -5.54
CA GLU A 152 10.28 -7.68 -6.79
C GLU A 152 10.66 -6.20 -6.60
N CYS A 153 10.26 -5.56 -5.50
CA CYS A 153 10.51 -4.13 -5.29
C CYS A 153 11.92 -3.80 -4.78
N ARG A 154 12.62 -4.79 -4.20
CA ARG A 154 14.02 -4.71 -3.74
C ARG A 154 14.39 -3.43 -2.99
N TYR A 155 13.49 -2.94 -2.14
CA TYR A 155 13.63 -1.64 -1.48
C TYR A 155 14.88 -1.49 -0.59
N GLY A 156 15.37 -2.61 -0.04
CA GLY A 156 16.58 -2.62 0.78
C GLY A 156 17.82 -2.17 0.01
N GLU A 157 17.90 -2.44 -1.29
CA GLU A 157 19.06 -2.06 -2.10
C GLU A 157 19.20 -0.56 -2.25
N TYR A 158 18.12 0.13 -2.62
CA TYR A 158 18.16 1.58 -2.73
C TYR A 158 18.39 2.24 -1.37
N ALA A 159 17.80 1.70 -0.30
CA ALA A 159 18.06 2.18 1.06
C ALA A 159 19.55 2.05 1.44
N CYS A 160 20.20 0.95 1.07
CA CYS A 160 21.64 0.77 1.27
C CYS A 160 22.46 1.78 0.45
N TYR A 161 22.08 2.05 -0.80
CA TYR A 161 22.70 3.11 -1.61
C TYR A 161 22.58 4.47 -0.93
N LEU A 162 21.38 4.88 -0.53
CA LEU A 162 21.15 6.16 0.14
C LEU A 162 21.95 6.29 1.43
N LYS A 163 21.95 5.24 2.26
CA LYS A 163 22.70 5.20 3.52
C LYS A 163 24.20 5.36 3.30
N SER A 164 24.75 4.68 2.29
CA SER A 164 26.17 4.83 1.93
C SER A 164 26.54 6.21 1.39
N ALA A 165 25.54 6.98 0.96
CA ALA A 165 25.67 8.30 0.36
C ALA A 165 25.27 9.46 1.29
N GLU A 166 25.05 9.21 2.59
CA GLU A 166 24.66 10.24 3.56
C GLU A 166 25.67 11.38 3.66
N GLY A 167 26.96 11.10 3.47
CA GLY A 167 28.02 12.12 3.43
C GLY A 167 28.15 12.88 2.11
N CYS A 168 27.34 12.54 1.10
CA CYS A 168 27.50 13.04 -0.27
C CYS A 168 26.52 14.16 -0.63
N PRO A 169 26.88 15.01 -1.61
CA PRO A 169 26.01 16.09 -2.07
C PRO A 169 24.61 15.57 -2.45
N SER A 170 23.59 16.10 -1.76
CA SER A 170 22.19 15.68 -1.90
C SER A 170 21.54 16.10 -3.22
N THR A 171 22.15 17.04 -3.94
CA THR A 171 21.68 17.57 -5.24
C THR A 171 22.60 17.15 -6.40
N SER A 172 23.43 16.11 -6.21
CA SER A 172 24.25 15.59 -7.30
C SER A 172 23.41 14.91 -8.38
N LEU A 173 23.76 15.15 -9.64
CA LEU A 173 23.15 14.50 -10.80
C LEU A 173 23.25 12.97 -10.72
N ALA A 174 24.35 12.44 -10.17
CA ALA A 174 24.49 11.02 -9.89
C ALA A 174 23.38 10.49 -8.98
N ARG A 175 23.13 11.15 -7.84
CA ARG A 175 22.07 10.77 -6.90
C ARG A 175 20.69 10.82 -7.55
N GLU A 176 20.43 11.83 -8.37
CA GLU A 176 19.19 11.94 -9.15
C GLU A 176 19.04 10.80 -10.16
N ALA A 177 20.11 10.46 -10.89
CA ALA A 177 20.10 9.32 -11.81
C ALA A 177 19.86 7.98 -11.09
N VAL A 178 20.47 7.76 -9.92
CA VAL A 178 20.17 6.58 -9.09
C VAL A 178 18.69 6.56 -8.72
N LYS A 179 18.16 7.67 -8.22
CA LYS A 179 16.76 7.78 -7.81
C LYS A 179 15.81 7.45 -8.96
N ASP A 180 16.03 8.05 -10.13
CA ASP A 180 15.17 7.88 -11.30
C ASP A 180 15.15 6.43 -11.78
N VAL A 181 16.33 5.79 -11.88
CA VAL A 181 16.43 4.38 -12.26
C VAL A 181 15.70 3.48 -11.28
N TYR A 182 15.90 3.68 -9.97
CA TYR A 182 15.22 2.88 -8.95
C TYR A 182 13.71 3.09 -8.98
N ASN A 183 13.23 4.33 -9.03
CA ASN A 183 11.80 4.60 -9.12
C ASN A 183 11.16 4.03 -10.38
N THR A 184 11.86 4.07 -11.52
CA THR A 184 11.38 3.46 -12.77
C THR A 184 11.30 1.94 -12.65
N ASN A 185 12.27 1.30 -12.00
CA ASN A 185 12.22 -0.13 -11.73
C ASN A 185 11.12 -0.50 -10.72
N LEU A 186 10.77 0.38 -9.78
CA LEU A 186 9.61 0.21 -8.91
C LEU A 186 8.31 0.31 -9.70
N ASP A 187 8.18 1.31 -10.58
CA ASP A 187 7.03 1.43 -11.47
C ASP A 187 6.87 0.17 -12.33
N LEU A 188 7.95 -0.40 -12.88
CA LEU A 188 7.88 -1.64 -13.67
C LEU A 188 7.30 -2.84 -12.91
N ASN A 189 7.48 -2.87 -11.58
CA ASN A 189 7.03 -3.95 -10.71
C ASN A 189 5.74 -3.61 -9.94
N ASN A 190 5.07 -2.50 -10.30
CA ASN A 190 3.89 -1.99 -9.58
C ASN A 190 4.14 -1.78 -8.07
N CYS A 191 5.32 -1.25 -7.76
CA CYS A 191 5.76 -0.93 -6.43
C CYS A 191 5.65 0.58 -6.18
N THR A 192 5.33 0.97 -4.95
CA THR A 192 5.34 2.39 -4.53
C THR A 192 6.74 2.97 -4.65
N ARG A 193 6.87 4.19 -5.20
CA ARG A 193 8.13 4.93 -5.37
C ARG A 193 8.79 5.29 -4.03
N PHE A 194 10.06 5.70 -4.11
CA PHE A 194 10.73 6.39 -3.02
C PHE A 194 10.47 7.89 -3.04
N ASP A 195 9.85 8.38 -1.97
CA ASP A 195 9.53 9.78 -1.76
C ASP A 195 10.69 10.48 -1.04
N GLY A 196 11.79 10.71 -1.76
CA GLY A 196 12.96 11.41 -1.24
C GLY A 196 13.64 12.27 -2.29
N SER A 197 13.42 13.59 -2.24
CA SER A 197 14.23 14.61 -2.94
C SER A 197 14.47 15.76 -2.00
N SER A 198 15.56 15.69 -1.25
CA SER A 198 16.35 16.80 -0.72
C SER A 198 17.20 16.26 0.42
N GLY A 199 18.29 16.92 0.78
CA GLY A 199 19.15 16.51 1.90
C GLY A 199 18.51 16.64 3.29
N GLU A 200 17.19 16.85 3.36
CA GLU A 200 16.38 16.75 4.58
C GLU A 200 15.67 15.40 4.54
N GLN A 201 15.58 14.74 5.69
CA GLN A 201 15.14 13.36 5.90
C GLN A 201 14.04 12.88 4.91
N ARG A 202 14.06 11.62 4.48
CA ARG A 202 13.07 11.10 3.52
C ARG A 202 11.68 10.94 4.18
N CYS A 203 10.61 11.02 3.38
CA CYS A 203 9.23 10.78 3.83
C CYS A 203 8.55 9.71 2.98
N ASP A 204 8.71 8.44 3.32
CA ASP A 204 8.06 7.32 2.64
C ASP A 204 6.61 7.12 3.12
N ALA A 205 5.83 8.19 3.27
CA ALA A 205 4.52 8.16 3.93
C ALA A 205 3.55 7.16 3.30
N GLU A 206 3.39 7.20 1.96
CA GLU A 206 2.48 6.31 1.24
C GLU A 206 2.89 4.86 1.39
N ARG A 207 4.19 4.60 1.25
CA ARG A 207 4.76 3.25 1.36
C ARG A 207 4.61 2.71 2.78
N TYR A 208 4.85 3.56 3.78
CA TYR A 208 4.72 3.24 5.20
C TYR A 208 3.29 2.88 5.54
N TRP A 209 2.34 3.73 5.15
CA TRP A 209 0.92 3.48 5.30
C TRP A 209 0.48 2.17 4.60
N GLY A 210 0.95 1.94 3.38
CA GLY A 210 0.60 0.77 2.57
C GLY A 210 0.94 -0.58 3.23
N CYS A 211 2.01 -0.65 4.03
CA CYS A 211 2.36 -1.87 4.77
C CYS A 211 1.26 -2.29 5.77
N PHE A 212 0.74 -1.32 6.52
CA PHE A 212 -0.29 -1.59 7.53
C PHE A 212 -1.63 -1.85 6.89
N LYS A 213 -1.98 -1.10 5.84
CA LYS A 213 -3.24 -1.30 5.11
C LYS A 213 -3.33 -2.71 4.51
N ARG A 214 -2.27 -3.16 3.84
CA ARG A 214 -2.20 -4.53 3.30
C ARG A 214 -2.35 -5.57 4.40
N ALA A 215 -1.68 -5.39 5.53
CA ALA A 215 -1.78 -6.35 6.63
C ALA A 215 -3.18 -6.38 7.25
N GLU A 216 -3.83 -5.22 7.40
CA GLU A 216 -5.19 -5.09 7.89
C GLU A 216 -6.21 -5.79 6.96
N ASP A 217 -6.11 -5.61 5.64
CA ASP A 217 -7.00 -6.27 4.67
C ASP A 217 -6.92 -7.81 4.70
N HIS A 218 -5.82 -8.36 5.25
CA HIS A 218 -5.60 -9.82 5.35
C HIS A 218 -5.95 -10.42 6.71
N ILE A 219 -6.00 -9.63 7.79
CA ILE A 219 -6.31 -10.14 9.14
C ILE A 219 -7.82 -10.38 9.27
N ARG A 220 -8.23 -11.61 9.59
CA ARG A 220 -9.65 -12.01 9.51
C ARG A 220 -10.32 -12.44 10.82
N PHE A 221 -9.58 -12.67 11.91
CA PHE A 221 -10.13 -13.04 13.23
C PHE A 221 -11.28 -14.08 13.16
N PRO A 222 -10.98 -15.39 13.04
CA PRO A 222 -11.99 -16.40 12.75
C PRO A 222 -13.05 -16.52 13.86
N LYS A 223 -14.32 -16.70 13.46
CA LYS A 223 -15.47 -16.92 14.37
C LYS A 223 -15.53 -18.33 14.96
N VAL A 224 -14.83 -19.27 14.33
CA VAL A 224 -14.72 -20.67 14.75
C VAL A 224 -13.27 -21.00 15.06
N ARG A 225 -13.03 -22.11 15.77
CA ARG A 225 -11.67 -22.60 16.04
C ARG A 225 -10.98 -22.91 14.71
N ASP A 226 -10.08 -22.01 14.32
CA ASP A 226 -9.26 -22.14 13.12
C ASP A 226 -7.83 -21.70 13.45
N GLU A 227 -7.02 -22.68 13.86
CA GLU A 227 -5.63 -22.46 14.26
C GLU A 227 -4.73 -22.13 13.07
N GLU A 228 -5.11 -22.57 11.86
CA GLU A 228 -4.37 -22.30 10.62
C GLU A 228 -4.53 -20.83 10.22
N LEU A 229 -5.76 -20.31 10.21
CA LEU A 229 -6.02 -18.89 9.95
C LEU A 229 -5.34 -17.97 10.98
N LEU A 230 -5.35 -18.32 12.27
CA LEU A 230 -4.66 -17.50 13.28
C LEU A 230 -3.13 -17.51 13.13
N ALA A 231 -2.56 -18.65 12.72
CA ALA A 231 -1.14 -18.72 12.39
C ALA A 231 -0.80 -17.87 11.15
N GLU A 232 -1.69 -17.84 10.15
CA GLU A 232 -1.59 -16.97 8.98
C GLU A 232 -1.68 -15.49 9.37
N ASP A 233 -2.68 -15.08 10.18
CA ASP A 233 -2.83 -13.72 10.71
C ASP A 233 -1.57 -13.28 11.50
N CYS A 234 -0.98 -14.19 12.29
CA CYS A 234 0.28 -13.91 12.98
C CYS A 234 1.46 -13.72 12.01
N LYS A 235 1.52 -14.52 10.93
CA LYS A 235 2.54 -14.38 9.90
C LYS A 235 2.41 -13.05 9.14
N VAL A 236 1.19 -12.67 8.78
CA VAL A 236 0.87 -11.38 8.14
C VAL A 236 1.26 -10.23 9.07
N SER A 237 0.86 -10.25 10.34
CA SER A 237 1.22 -9.16 11.26
C SER A 237 2.73 -9.03 11.51
N LYS A 238 3.49 -10.12 11.37
CA LYS A 238 4.96 -10.09 11.43
C LYS A 238 5.62 -9.55 10.15
N SER A 239 4.94 -9.50 9.01
CA SER A 239 5.53 -8.98 7.75
C SER A 239 5.63 -7.46 7.74
N VAL A 240 4.81 -6.76 8.53
CA VAL A 240 4.81 -5.28 8.62
C VAL A 240 6.15 -4.73 9.11
N ASP A 241 6.80 -5.41 10.06
CA ASP A 241 8.14 -5.02 10.53
C ASP A 241 9.16 -5.04 9.39
N SER A 242 9.13 -6.10 8.58
CA SER A 242 10.01 -6.24 7.42
C SER A 242 9.70 -5.19 6.35
N CYS A 243 8.41 -5.02 6.04
CA CYS A 243 7.91 -4.05 5.08
C CYS A 243 8.40 -2.63 5.42
N THR A 244 8.21 -2.20 6.67
CA THR A 244 8.53 -0.84 7.14
C THR A 244 10.01 -0.60 7.46
N LYS A 245 10.84 -1.66 7.50
CA LYS A 245 12.25 -1.60 7.93
C LYS A 245 13.09 -0.56 7.18
N TYR A 246 12.87 -0.43 5.88
CA TYR A 246 13.65 0.42 4.97
C TYR A 246 12.97 1.74 4.66
N MET A 247 12.08 2.20 5.53
CA MET A 247 11.32 3.43 5.34
C MET A 247 11.74 4.49 6.35
N GLU A 248 11.77 5.72 5.89
CA GLU A 248 12.06 6.91 6.68
C GLU A 248 10.81 7.78 6.68
N ILE A 249 10.45 8.28 7.86
CA ILE A 249 9.34 9.23 8.04
C ILE A 249 9.82 10.57 8.56
N GLY A 250 11.15 10.79 8.60
CA GLY A 250 11.77 11.97 9.18
C GLY A 250 11.43 13.26 8.40
N GLY A 251 11.23 13.15 7.09
CA GLY A 251 10.78 14.26 6.24
C GLY A 251 9.28 14.51 6.25
N CYS A 252 8.50 13.65 6.92
CA CYS A 252 7.04 13.79 6.91
C CYS A 252 6.59 14.94 7.81
N SER A 253 5.35 15.40 7.62
CA SER A 253 4.75 16.38 8.51
C SER A 253 4.67 15.84 9.95
N ASP A 254 4.63 16.73 10.94
CA ASP A 254 4.53 16.31 12.34
C ASP A 254 3.24 15.52 12.61
N GLU A 255 2.15 15.86 11.92
CA GLU A 255 0.89 15.10 11.97
C GLU A 255 1.08 13.68 11.42
N GLN A 256 1.75 13.52 10.27
CA GLN A 256 2.03 12.21 9.69
C GLN A 256 2.95 11.39 10.59
N LYS A 257 4.00 11.99 11.15
CA LYS A 257 4.91 11.33 12.09
C LYS A 257 4.15 10.81 13.31
N GLN A 258 3.29 11.64 13.89
CA GLN A 258 2.48 11.26 15.05
C GLN A 258 1.51 10.11 14.68
N MET A 259 0.83 10.20 13.54
CA MET A 259 -0.03 9.13 13.03
C MET A 259 0.74 7.81 12.85
N PHE A 260 1.93 7.84 12.24
CA PHE A 260 2.76 6.66 12.03
C PHE A 260 3.29 6.07 13.35
N GLN A 261 3.60 6.90 14.35
CA GLN A 261 3.95 6.42 15.69
C GLN A 261 2.79 5.65 16.33
N TYR A 262 1.57 6.17 16.24
CA TYR A 262 0.38 5.48 16.73
C TYR A 262 0.13 4.17 16.00
N LEU A 263 0.16 4.20 14.66
CA LEU A 263 -0.05 3.04 13.81
C LEU A 263 0.96 1.93 14.15
N LYS A 264 2.24 2.28 14.29
CA LYS A 264 3.30 1.35 14.70
C LYS A 264 3.05 0.77 16.09
N SER A 265 2.66 1.60 17.05
CA SER A 265 2.40 1.19 18.43
C SER A 265 1.21 0.23 18.54
N ASP A 266 0.10 0.55 17.88
CA ASP A 266 -1.09 -0.30 17.88
C ASP A 266 -0.85 -1.60 17.16
N PHE A 267 -0.18 -1.56 16.01
CA PHE A 267 0.08 -2.77 15.25
C PHE A 267 1.06 -3.71 15.97
N ALA A 268 2.06 -3.15 16.67
CA ALA A 268 2.95 -3.95 17.52
C ALA A 268 2.17 -4.65 18.65
N SER A 269 1.21 -3.94 19.25
CA SER A 269 0.34 -4.47 20.30
C SER A 269 -0.63 -5.52 19.74
N LEU A 270 -1.28 -5.25 18.61
CA LEU A 270 -2.12 -6.16 17.85
C LEU A 270 -1.39 -7.47 17.57
N ARG A 271 -0.18 -7.39 16.98
CA ARG A 271 0.67 -8.55 16.72
C ARG A 271 0.96 -9.35 17.98
N SER A 272 1.27 -8.69 19.10
CA SER A 272 1.56 -9.38 20.36
C SER A 272 0.38 -10.23 20.83
N HIS A 273 -0.85 -9.79 20.56
CA HIS A 273 -2.06 -10.54 20.86
C HIS A 273 -2.39 -11.58 19.79
N ILE A 274 -2.27 -11.26 18.50
CA ILE A 274 -2.52 -12.21 17.39
C ILE A 274 -1.59 -13.42 17.47
N CYS A 275 -0.31 -13.18 17.74
CA CYS A 275 0.68 -14.22 17.87
C CYS A 275 0.70 -14.90 19.24
N ASN A 276 -0.20 -14.55 20.15
CA ASN A 276 -0.31 -15.21 21.44
C ASN A 276 -1.03 -16.56 21.27
N PRO A 277 -0.42 -17.69 21.69
CA PRO A 277 -1.06 -19.00 21.63
C PRO A 277 -2.42 -19.06 22.35
N THR A 278 -2.66 -18.21 23.35
CA THR A 278 -3.94 -18.15 24.07
C THR A 278 -5.01 -17.33 23.35
N LEU A 279 -4.68 -16.65 22.24
CA LEU A 279 -5.65 -15.83 21.50
C LEU A 279 -6.83 -16.69 21.06
N HIS A 280 -6.57 -17.88 20.52
CA HIS A 280 -7.61 -18.79 20.06
C HIS A 280 -8.65 -19.05 21.17
N THR A 281 -8.19 -19.48 22.35
CA THR A 281 -9.07 -19.74 23.50
C THR A 281 -9.83 -18.47 23.90
N SER A 282 -9.14 -17.34 23.92
CA SER A 282 -9.74 -16.06 24.25
C SER A 282 -10.80 -15.61 23.22
N MET A 283 -10.61 -15.87 21.93
CA MET A 283 -11.57 -15.54 20.88
C MET A 283 -12.81 -16.43 20.97
N PHE A 284 -12.61 -17.71 21.26
CA PHE A 284 -13.71 -18.65 21.46
C PHE A 284 -14.57 -18.26 22.69
N GLU A 285 -13.93 -17.97 23.83
CA GLU A 285 -14.62 -17.45 25.02
C GLU A 285 -15.37 -16.16 24.71
N TRP A 286 -14.75 -15.26 23.95
CA TRP A 286 -15.34 -13.99 23.54
C TRP A 286 -16.61 -14.18 22.71
N PHE A 287 -16.60 -15.07 21.72
CA PHE A 287 -17.81 -15.39 20.94
C PHE A 287 -18.90 -16.08 21.75
N GLN A 288 -18.54 -16.87 22.78
CA GLN A 288 -19.52 -17.51 23.66
C GLN A 288 -20.19 -16.52 24.63
N CYS A 289 -19.48 -15.51 25.11
CA CYS A 289 -20.03 -14.52 26.05
C CYS A 289 -20.71 -13.34 25.36
N MET A 290 -20.41 -13.10 24.08
CA MET A 290 -21.01 -12.01 23.31
C MET A 290 -22.51 -12.25 23.09
N ASP A 291 -23.31 -11.23 23.39
CA ASP A 291 -24.74 -11.21 23.07
C ASP A 291 -24.94 -10.82 21.60
N THR A 292 -25.04 -11.82 20.73
CA THR A 292 -25.18 -11.62 19.28
C THR A 292 -26.44 -10.85 18.92
N SER A 293 -27.51 -10.98 19.70
CA SER A 293 -28.76 -10.24 19.48
C SER A 293 -28.58 -8.74 19.72
N VAL A 294 -27.81 -8.38 20.76
CA VAL A 294 -27.43 -6.99 21.04
C VAL A 294 -26.50 -6.45 19.97
N ALA A 295 -25.50 -7.24 19.54
CA ALA A 295 -24.59 -6.84 18.46
C ALA A 295 -25.37 -6.54 17.18
N GLU A 296 -26.20 -7.48 16.70
CA GLU A 296 -26.96 -7.32 15.46
C GLU A 296 -27.96 -6.16 15.53
N SER A 297 -28.66 -6.01 16.65
CA SER A 297 -29.63 -4.92 16.81
C SER A 297 -28.95 -3.56 16.86
N CYS A 298 -27.79 -3.48 17.50
CA CYS A 298 -26.99 -2.27 17.57
C CYS A 298 -26.40 -1.91 16.19
N MET A 299 -25.80 -2.88 15.49
CA MET A 299 -25.19 -2.68 14.17
C MET A 299 -26.19 -2.14 13.13
N LYS A 300 -27.46 -2.57 13.18
CA LYS A 300 -28.52 -2.04 12.31
C LYS A 300 -28.80 -0.54 12.50
N LEU A 301 -28.40 0.02 13.64
CA LEU A 301 -28.59 1.43 13.98
C LEU A 301 -27.32 2.27 13.75
N VAL A 302 -26.19 1.63 13.41
CA VAL A 302 -24.93 2.31 13.14
C VAL A 302 -24.96 2.86 11.71
N PRO A 303 -24.75 4.17 11.51
CA PRO A 303 -24.57 4.72 10.19
C PRO A 303 -23.28 4.16 9.55
N ASP A 304 -23.33 3.88 8.25
CA ASP A 304 -22.14 3.49 7.48
C ASP A 304 -21.23 4.71 7.36
N ASP A 305 -20.19 4.76 8.18
CA ASP A 305 -19.18 5.81 8.21
C ASP A 305 -17.79 5.20 8.04
N VAL A 306 -16.83 5.97 7.49
CA VAL A 306 -15.49 5.46 7.16
C VAL A 306 -14.69 5.05 8.42
N CYS A 307 -14.99 5.66 9.57
CA CYS A 307 -14.28 5.42 10.83
C CYS A 307 -14.88 4.26 11.64
N ARG A 308 -16.14 3.90 11.37
CA ARG A 308 -16.95 2.86 12.02
C ARG A 308 -16.89 2.82 13.57
N PRO A 309 -16.80 3.96 14.30
CA PRO A 309 -16.73 3.91 15.76
C PRO A 309 -18.00 3.32 16.38
N GLY A 310 -19.15 3.45 15.70
CA GLY A 310 -20.41 2.84 16.09
C GLY A 310 -20.36 1.31 16.10
N GLU A 311 -19.70 0.70 15.11
CA GLU A 311 -19.57 -0.77 15.03
C GLU A 311 -18.77 -1.30 16.23
N TYR A 312 -17.66 -0.64 16.55
CA TYR A 312 -16.85 -0.99 17.72
C TYR A 312 -17.62 -0.84 19.04
N ASN A 313 -18.37 0.25 19.20
CA ASN A 313 -19.22 0.46 20.38
C ASN A 313 -20.30 -0.63 20.51
N CYS A 314 -20.89 -1.06 19.39
CA CYS A 314 -21.84 -2.17 19.37
C CYS A 314 -21.20 -3.49 19.78
N MET A 315 -19.99 -3.78 19.30
CA MET A 315 -19.23 -4.96 19.75
C MET A 315 -18.95 -4.87 21.26
N LEU A 316 -18.48 -3.73 21.76
CA LEU A 316 -18.23 -3.56 23.21
C LEU A 316 -19.51 -3.76 24.04
N ALA A 317 -20.63 -3.17 23.62
CA ALA A 317 -21.91 -3.31 24.30
C ALA A 317 -22.40 -4.78 24.33
N ALA A 318 -22.22 -5.50 23.24
CA ALA A 318 -22.54 -6.92 23.16
C ALA A 318 -21.64 -7.80 24.06
N THR A 319 -20.49 -7.28 24.49
CA THR A 319 -19.49 -8.04 25.26
C THR A 319 -19.45 -7.66 26.73
N THR A 320 -20.49 -7.00 27.24
CA THR A 320 -20.60 -6.61 28.66
C THR A 320 -20.52 -7.77 29.65
N LYS A 321 -20.83 -9.00 29.20
CA LYS A 321 -20.72 -10.24 29.99
C LYS A 321 -19.36 -10.93 29.84
N CYS A 322 -18.47 -10.39 29.01
CA CYS A 322 -17.16 -10.96 28.71
C CYS A 322 -16.06 -10.42 29.64
N THR A 323 -14.98 -11.18 29.79
CA THR A 323 -13.78 -10.74 30.51
C THR A 323 -13.07 -9.63 29.74
N ARG A 324 -13.16 -8.39 30.24
CA ARG A 324 -12.61 -7.18 29.59
C ARG A 324 -11.10 -7.27 29.30
N ASP A 325 -10.35 -7.94 30.18
CA ASP A 325 -8.88 -8.07 30.05
C ASP A 325 -8.41 -9.24 29.18
N SER A 326 -9.35 -9.93 28.51
CA SER A 326 -9.04 -11.05 27.63
C SER A 326 -8.17 -10.62 26.43
N SER A 327 -7.35 -11.56 25.92
CA SER A 327 -6.45 -11.28 24.79
C SER A 327 -7.22 -10.95 23.50
N ALA A 328 -8.41 -11.51 23.32
CA ALA A 328 -9.30 -11.26 22.20
C ALA A 328 -9.79 -9.81 22.16
N ILE A 329 -10.33 -9.29 23.27
CA ILE A 329 -10.82 -7.91 23.32
C ILE A 329 -9.67 -6.92 23.11
N LYS A 330 -8.49 -7.20 23.66
CA LYS A 330 -7.28 -6.39 23.42
C LYS A 330 -6.84 -6.43 21.95
N ALA A 331 -6.82 -7.62 21.32
CA ALA A 331 -6.51 -7.76 19.91
C ALA A 331 -7.48 -6.94 19.04
N VAL A 332 -8.79 -7.08 19.27
CA VAL A 332 -9.82 -6.34 18.54
C VAL A 332 -9.68 -4.84 18.74
N HIS A 333 -9.40 -4.38 19.96
CA HIS A 333 -9.18 -2.97 20.23
C HIS A 333 -8.00 -2.39 19.46
N HIS A 334 -6.86 -3.08 19.45
CA HIS A 334 -5.69 -2.63 18.69
C HIS A 334 -5.91 -2.70 17.18
N LEU A 335 -6.68 -3.68 16.68
CA LEU A 335 -7.10 -3.70 15.27
C LEU A 335 -7.97 -2.48 14.94
N VAL A 336 -8.96 -2.17 15.76
CA VAL A 336 -9.84 -1.02 15.54
C VAL A 336 -9.06 0.30 15.57
N ASN A 337 -8.15 0.48 16.53
CA ASN A 337 -7.30 1.68 16.55
C ASN A 337 -6.34 1.75 15.35
N THR A 338 -5.90 0.61 14.82
CA THR A 338 -5.15 0.54 13.55
C THR A 338 -6.02 1.03 12.38
N VAL A 339 -7.25 0.52 12.23
CA VAL A 339 -8.19 0.94 11.18
C VAL A 339 -8.51 2.42 11.28
N LEU A 340 -8.76 2.92 12.49
CA LEU A 340 -8.99 4.35 12.75
C LEU A 340 -7.79 5.19 12.32
N ALA A 341 -6.57 4.77 12.66
CA ALA A 341 -5.35 5.48 12.24
C ALA A 341 -5.17 5.46 10.71
N LEU A 342 -5.45 4.33 10.04
CA LEU A 342 -5.38 4.21 8.58
C LEU A 342 -6.38 5.14 7.87
N ASN A 343 -7.54 5.37 8.48
CA ASN A 343 -8.61 6.23 7.96
C ASN A 343 -8.54 7.68 8.47
N ASN A 344 -7.46 8.06 9.17
CA ASN A 344 -7.27 9.38 9.77
C ASN A 344 -8.42 9.80 10.73
N CYS A 345 -8.86 8.84 11.54
CA CYS A 345 -9.94 8.99 12.51
C CYS A 345 -9.41 9.12 13.94
N SER A 346 -10.22 9.71 14.81
CA SER A 346 -9.92 9.78 16.25
C SER A 346 -9.82 8.39 16.88
N ARG A 347 -8.79 8.19 17.69
CA ARG A 347 -8.56 6.97 18.46
C ARG A 347 -9.68 6.74 19.48
N VAL A 348 -9.91 5.48 19.81
CA VAL A 348 -10.78 5.09 20.94
C VAL A 348 -9.92 4.67 22.11
N ASP A 349 -10.24 5.16 23.31
CA ASP A 349 -9.50 4.83 24.52
C ASP A 349 -10.02 3.51 25.13
N TRP A 350 -9.10 2.65 25.56
CA TRP A 350 -9.42 1.40 26.25
C TRP A 350 -10.21 1.64 27.55
N ASN A 351 -9.89 2.78 28.21
CA ASN A 351 -10.48 3.19 29.48
C ASN A 351 -11.71 4.08 29.33
N SER A 352 -12.02 4.58 28.12
CA SER A 352 -13.34 5.12 27.83
C SER A 352 -14.32 3.95 27.73
N GLY A 353 -14.63 3.31 28.86
CA GLY A 353 -15.84 2.50 28.97
C GLY A 353 -16.96 3.34 28.41
N ILE A 354 -17.68 2.78 27.42
CA ILE A 354 -18.77 3.38 26.63
C ILE A 354 -18.93 4.83 27.06
N THR A 355 -18.23 5.77 26.42
CA THR A 355 -18.63 7.17 26.56
C THR A 355 -20.01 7.23 25.95
N THR A 356 -21.00 6.94 26.78
CA THR A 356 -22.38 7.25 26.56
C THR A 356 -22.35 8.75 26.45
N SER A 357 -22.17 9.24 25.22
CA SER A 357 -22.65 10.57 24.88
C SER A 357 -24.03 10.67 25.54
N PRO A 358 -24.33 11.76 26.27
CA PRO A 358 -25.62 11.89 26.94
C PRO A 358 -26.80 11.57 26.02
N LYS A 359 -26.62 11.75 24.70
CA LYS A 359 -27.56 11.35 23.64
C LYS A 359 -27.78 9.83 23.51
N ILE A 360 -26.72 9.01 23.61
CA ILE A 360 -26.80 7.54 23.54
C ILE A 360 -27.41 6.98 24.83
N LEU A 361 -27.11 7.58 25.99
CA LEU A 361 -27.72 7.18 27.26
C LEU A 361 -29.23 7.45 27.24
N LEU A 362 -29.64 8.59 26.69
CA LEU A 362 -31.05 8.97 26.52
C LEU A 362 -31.80 8.03 25.57
N THR A 363 -31.17 7.60 24.47
CA THR A 363 -31.82 6.64 23.55
C THR A 363 -31.89 5.24 24.13
N PHE A 364 -30.86 4.75 24.84
CA PHE A 364 -30.90 3.45 25.51
C PHE A 364 -31.88 3.41 26.69
N THR A 365 -31.95 4.47 27.50
CA THR A 365 -32.96 4.56 28.58
C THR A 365 -34.37 4.68 28.04
N ALA A 366 -34.59 5.43 26.96
CA ALA A 366 -35.89 5.47 26.28
C ALA A 366 -36.28 4.09 25.73
N LEU A 367 -35.35 3.36 25.10
CA LEU A 367 -35.59 1.99 24.60
C LEU A 367 -35.92 0.99 25.73
N CYS A 368 -35.21 1.06 26.85
CA CYS A 368 -35.51 0.22 28.02
C CYS A 368 -36.88 0.54 28.63
N ILE A 369 -37.28 1.81 28.70
CA ILE A 369 -38.62 2.22 29.18
C ILE A 369 -39.71 1.76 28.21
N SER A 370 -39.50 1.89 26.89
CA SER A 370 -40.45 1.41 25.88
C SER A 370 -40.61 -0.12 25.90
N LEU A 371 -39.54 -0.87 26.14
CA LEU A 371 -39.59 -2.33 26.27
C LEU A 371 -40.25 -2.80 27.58
N PHE A 372 -40.13 -2.04 28.67
CA PHE A 372 -40.84 -2.32 29.92
C PHE A 372 -42.34 -2.01 29.85
N LEU A 373 -42.73 -0.96 29.12
CA LEU A 373 -44.14 -0.59 28.93
C LEU A 373 -44.90 -1.50 27.95
N LEU A 374 -44.20 -2.27 27.12
CA LEU A 374 -44.80 -3.29 26.23
C LEU A 374 -45.00 -4.65 26.92
N ARG A 375 -44.60 -4.79 28.18
CA ARG A 375 -44.68 -6.03 28.97
C ARG A 375 -45.62 -5.97 30.18
N GLN A 376 -46.39 -4.89 30.31
CA GLN A 376 -47.58 -4.78 31.16
C GLN A 376 -48.81 -4.70 30.25
#